data_AF-A0A328PJZ4-F1
#
_entry.id   AF-A0A328PJZ4-F1
#
_cell.length_a   1.000
_cell.length_b   1.000
_cell.length_c   1.000
_cell.angle_alpha   90.00
_cell.angle_beta   90.00
_cell.angle_gamma   90.00
#
_symmetry.space_group_name_H-M   'P 1'
#
loop_
_entity.id
_entity.type
_entity.pdbx_description
1 polymer ?
#
loop_
_entity_poly.entity_id
_entity_poly.type
_entity_poly.pdbx_seq_one_letter_code
_entity_poly.pdbx_strand_id
1 'polypeptide(L)'
;MKKNIPKIEFKKYNPQDIIGLKKTRKILEDKKDEIILYGGIFIGILFLISGILYLNSPVKKVADNVIFGEHAVMAIFLMIIGILVIVTALKEKIISKTPLADMYTEMKAIENEKDKKDKKNNIE
;
A
#
# COMPACT_ATOMS: atom_id res chain seq x y z
N MET A 1 -16.65 49.62 -33.45
CA MET A 1 -15.69 48.50 -33.59
C MET A 1 -16.24 47.30 -32.80
N LYS A 2 -16.89 46.32 -33.46
CA LYS A 2 -17.51 45.16 -32.78
C LYS A 2 -16.43 44.11 -32.47
N LYS A 3 -16.23 43.80 -31.19
CA LYS A 3 -15.30 42.77 -30.70
C LYS A 3 -15.92 41.38 -30.95
N ASN A 4 -15.34 40.58 -31.84
CA ASN A 4 -15.70 39.18 -32.02
C ASN A 4 -15.11 38.37 -30.86
N ILE A 5 -15.98 37.81 -30.02
CA ILE A 5 -15.57 36.89 -28.95
C ILE A 5 -15.65 35.47 -29.54
N PRO A 6 -14.56 34.69 -29.55
CA PRO A 6 -14.59 33.32 -30.06
C PRO A 6 -15.45 32.44 -29.16
N LYS A 7 -16.41 31.75 -29.77
CA LYS A 7 -17.31 30.80 -29.11
C LYS A 7 -16.51 29.56 -28.73
N ILE A 8 -16.28 29.34 -27.44
CA ILE A 8 -15.58 28.15 -26.94
C ILE A 8 -16.54 26.96 -27.08
N GLU A 9 -16.29 26.09 -28.06
CA GLU A 9 -17.01 24.84 -28.20
C GLU A 9 -16.52 23.84 -27.15
N PHE A 10 -17.35 23.59 -26.15
CA PHE A 10 -17.12 22.51 -25.20
C PHE A 10 -17.22 21.18 -25.96
N LYS A 11 -16.08 20.52 -26.16
CA LYS A 11 -15.99 19.17 -26.72
C LYS A 11 -16.96 18.26 -25.96
N LYS A 12 -18.05 17.88 -26.62
CA LYS A 12 -19.13 17.08 -26.04
C LYS A 12 -18.58 15.68 -25.79
N TYR A 13 -18.21 15.38 -24.54
CA TYR A 13 -17.72 14.06 -24.15
C TYR A 13 -18.82 13.02 -24.35
N ASN A 14 -18.50 11.93 -25.05
CA ASN A 14 -19.44 10.85 -25.29
C ASN A 14 -19.70 10.12 -23.97
N PRO A 15 -20.96 9.93 -23.53
CA PRO A 15 -21.26 9.20 -22.29
C PRO A 15 -20.67 7.78 -22.24
N GLN A 16 -20.44 7.15 -23.41
CA GLN A 16 -19.77 5.85 -23.51
C GLN A 16 -18.31 5.88 -22.99
N ASP A 17 -17.57 6.97 -23.20
CA ASP A 17 -16.19 7.13 -22.73
C ASP A 17 -16.12 7.27 -21.20
N ILE A 18 -17.14 7.93 -20.63
CA ILE A 18 -17.30 8.11 -19.18
C ILE A 18 -17.63 6.76 -18.51
N ILE A 19 -18.46 5.93 -19.16
CA ILE A 19 -18.82 4.59 -18.68
C ILE A 19 -17.61 3.66 -18.75
N GLY A 20 -16.81 3.72 -19.83
CA GLY A 20 -15.57 2.96 -19.97
C GLY A 20 -14.54 3.30 -18.88
N LEU A 21 -14.32 4.59 -18.60
CA LEU A 21 -13.43 5.07 -17.54
C LEU A 21 -13.90 4.70 -16.13
N LYS A 22 -15.22 4.72 -15.87
CA LYS A 22 -15.76 4.24 -14.59
C LYS A 22 -15.58 2.74 -14.44
N LYS A 23 -15.74 1.97 -15.51
CA LYS A 23 -15.57 0.52 -15.50
C LYS A 23 -14.11 0.12 -15.25
N THR A 24 -13.14 0.78 -15.87
CA THR A 24 -11.71 0.51 -15.63
C THR A 24 -11.27 0.91 -14.23
N ARG A 25 -11.76 2.03 -13.69
CA ARG A 25 -11.50 2.40 -12.28
C ARG A 25 -12.07 1.37 -11.30
N LYS A 26 -13.29 0.88 -11.54
CA LYS A 26 -13.94 -0.10 -10.66
C LYS A 26 -13.18 -1.45 -10.64
N ILE A 27 -12.69 -1.91 -11.80
CA ILE A 27 -11.85 -3.12 -11.88
C ILE A 27 -10.50 -2.92 -11.20
N LEU A 28 -9.93 -1.71 -11.29
CA LEU A 28 -8.66 -1.39 -10.64
C LEU A 28 -8.81 -1.33 -9.12
N GLU A 29 -9.91 -0.80 -8.61
CA GLU A 29 -10.23 -0.78 -7.17
C GLU A 29 -10.41 -2.20 -6.61
N ASP A 30 -11.12 -3.09 -7.32
CA ASP A 30 -11.34 -4.47 -6.87
C ASP A 30 -10.05 -5.31 -6.83
N LYS A 31 -9.04 -4.99 -7.64
CA LYS A 31 -7.75 -5.72 -7.70
C LYS A 31 -6.60 -5.02 -6.99
N LYS A 32 -6.79 -3.79 -6.53
CA LYS A 32 -5.73 -2.98 -5.91
C LYS A 32 -5.14 -3.68 -4.69
N ASP A 33 -5.98 -4.30 -3.87
CA ASP A 33 -5.55 -4.94 -2.64
C ASP A 33 -4.73 -6.22 -2.93
N GLU A 34 -5.13 -6.99 -3.95
CA GLU A 34 -4.33 -8.12 -4.45
C GLU A 34 -2.97 -7.64 -4.98
N ILE A 35 -2.95 -6.56 -5.77
CA ILE A 35 -1.71 -6.01 -6.34
C ILE A 35 -0.77 -5.51 -5.24
N ILE A 36 -1.30 -4.82 -4.22
CA ILE A 36 -0.52 -4.35 -3.08
C ILE A 36 0.02 -5.54 -2.27
N LEU A 37 -0.79 -6.58 -2.07
CA LEU A 37 -0.40 -7.79 -1.38
C LEU A 37 0.75 -8.51 -2.10
N TYR A 38 0.56 -8.86 -3.37
CA TYR A 38 1.56 -9.58 -4.15
C TYR A 38 2.80 -8.72 -4.41
N GLY A 39 2.61 -7.43 -4.72
CA GLY A 39 3.72 -6.49 -4.93
C GLY A 39 4.54 -6.27 -3.66
N GLY A 40 3.89 -6.10 -2.51
CA GLY A 40 4.55 -5.96 -1.21
C GLY A 40 5.34 -7.20 -0.82
N ILE A 41 4.76 -8.39 -0.97
CA ILE A 41 5.47 -9.66 -0.71
C ILE A 41 6.68 -9.80 -1.64
N PHE A 42 6.51 -9.50 -2.93
CA PHE A 42 7.59 -9.57 -3.91
C PHE A 42 8.76 -8.63 -3.56
N ILE A 43 8.46 -7.36 -3.25
CA ILE A 43 9.47 -6.38 -2.83
C ILE A 43 10.16 -6.83 -1.54
N GLY A 44 9.41 -7.33 -0.56
CA GLY A 44 9.99 -7.83 0.69
C GLY A 44 10.94 -9.01 0.48
N ILE A 45 10.59 -9.95 -0.42
CA ILE A 45 11.48 -11.05 -0.82
C ILE A 45 12.76 -10.52 -1.48
N LEU A 46 12.67 -9.48 -2.33
CA LEU A 46 13.87 -8.88 -2.92
C LEU A 46 14.81 -8.28 -1.85
N PHE A 47 14.25 -7.65 -0.81
CA PHE A 47 15.05 -7.17 0.32
C PHE A 47 15.74 -8.30 1.09
N LEU A 48 15.04 -9.41 1.33
CA LEU A 48 15.61 -10.59 1.98
C LEU A 48 16.76 -11.19 1.16
N ILE A 49 16.54 -11.40 -0.15
CA ILE A 49 17.57 -11.90 -1.07
C ILE A 49 18.77 -10.96 -1.09
N SER A 50 18.53 -9.65 -1.17
CA SER A 50 19.60 -8.64 -1.17
C SER A 50 20.43 -8.69 0.11
N GLY A 51 19.79 -8.82 1.28
CA GLY A 51 20.49 -9.00 2.56
C GLY A 51 21.34 -10.27 2.61
N ILE A 52 20.83 -11.39 2.10
CA ILE A 52 21.57 -12.66 2.02
C ILE A 52 22.77 -12.53 1.07
N LEU A 53 22.60 -11.91 -0.10
CA LEU A 53 23.70 -11.67 -1.04
C LEU A 53 24.78 -10.77 -0.42
N TYR A 54 24.36 -9.77 0.36
CA TYR A 54 25.26 -8.84 1.04
C TYR A 54 26.15 -9.54 2.08
N LEU A 55 25.63 -10.56 2.79
CA LEU A 55 26.41 -11.39 3.71
C LEU A 55 27.48 -12.25 3.02
N ASN A 56 27.22 -12.68 1.79
CA ASN A 56 28.13 -13.56 1.04
C ASN A 56 29.21 -12.78 0.27
N SER A 57 29.26 -11.45 0.39
CA SER A 57 30.26 -10.64 -0.28
C SER A 57 31.65 -10.86 0.34
N PRO A 58 32.67 -11.28 -0.44
CA PRO A 58 33.98 -11.63 0.10
C PRO A 58 34.75 -10.40 0.61
N VAL A 59 35.00 -10.36 1.91
CA VAL A 59 35.91 -9.42 2.59
C VAL A 59 37.34 -9.93 2.47
N LYS A 60 38.25 -9.10 1.93
CA LYS A 60 39.53 -9.55 1.34
C LYS A 60 40.77 -9.37 2.25
N LYS A 61 40.73 -8.74 3.44
CA LYS A 61 41.91 -8.53 4.31
C LYS A 61 41.58 -8.25 5.79
N VAL A 62 42.25 -8.97 6.70
CA VAL A 62 42.35 -8.85 8.20
C VAL A 62 42.12 -7.51 8.95
N ALA A 63 42.04 -6.34 8.31
CA ALA A 63 41.34 -5.16 8.85
C ALA A 63 39.79 -5.36 8.89
N ASP A 64 39.35 -6.51 8.39
CA ASP A 64 37.99 -6.95 8.10
C ASP A 64 37.04 -7.05 9.29
N ASN A 65 37.45 -7.08 10.58
CA ASN A 65 36.44 -7.25 11.64
C ASN A 65 35.43 -6.09 11.73
N VAL A 66 35.88 -4.85 11.50
CA VAL A 66 34.98 -3.68 11.50
C VAL A 66 34.15 -3.64 10.23
N ILE A 67 34.77 -3.90 9.09
CA ILE A 67 34.10 -3.90 7.77
C ILE A 67 33.10 -5.06 7.67
N PHE A 68 33.44 -6.23 8.21
CA PHE A 68 32.54 -7.38 8.36
C PHE A 68 31.38 -7.07 9.30
N GLY A 69 31.65 -6.37 10.41
CA GLY A 69 30.60 -5.87 11.31
C GLY A 69 29.62 -4.92 10.60
N GLU A 70 30.14 -3.95 9.85
CA GLU A 70 29.32 -3.02 9.05
C GLU A 70 28.48 -3.76 7.99
N HIS A 71 29.10 -4.71 7.28
CA HIS A 71 28.42 -5.54 6.29
C HIS A 71 27.29 -6.38 6.92
N ALA A 72 27.56 -6.99 8.08
CA ALA A 72 26.58 -7.76 8.81
C ALA A 72 25.40 -6.89 9.28
N VAL A 73 25.68 -5.70 9.81
CA VAL A 73 24.64 -4.76 10.26
C VAL A 73 23.75 -4.33 9.10
N MET A 74 24.33 -3.98 7.94
CA MET A 74 23.56 -3.60 6.76
C MET A 74 22.74 -4.76 6.20
N ALA A 75 23.27 -5.97 6.19
CA ALA A 75 22.51 -7.14 5.77
C ALA A 75 21.31 -7.42 6.70
N ILE A 76 21.52 -7.35 8.02
CA ILE A 76 20.45 -7.51 9.02
C ILE A 76 19.40 -6.41 8.85
N PHE A 77 19.82 -5.16 8.62
CA PHE A 77 18.91 -4.05 8.40
C PHE A 77 18.02 -4.27 7.17
N LEU A 78 18.61 -4.70 6.04
CA LEU A 78 17.85 -5.05 4.83
C LEU A 78 16.87 -6.20 5.09
N MET A 79 17.29 -7.21 5.84
CA MET A 79 16.42 -8.34 6.18
C MET A 79 15.24 -7.91 7.07
N ILE A 80 15.48 -7.06 8.09
CA ILE A 80 14.43 -6.52 8.95
C ILE A 80 13.43 -5.71 8.13
N ILE A 81 13.89 -4.85 7.23
CA ILE A 81 13.01 -4.09 6.32
C ILE A 81 12.17 -5.03 5.46
N GLY A 82 12.79 -6.06 4.88
CA GLY A 82 12.09 -7.06 4.08
C GLY A 82 10.96 -7.74 4.84
N ILE A 83 11.23 -8.14 6.09
CA ILE A 83 10.22 -8.73 6.99
C ILE A 83 9.10 -7.73 7.27
N LEU A 84 9.44 -6.47 7.58
CA LEU A 84 8.46 -5.43 7.90
C LEU A 84 7.50 -5.16 6.74
N VAL A 85 8.04 -5.11 5.51
CA VAL A 85 7.26 -4.92 4.28
C VAL A 85 6.29 -6.09 4.08
N ILE A 86 6.75 -7.33 4.26
CA ILE A 86 5.92 -8.54 4.15
C ILE A 86 4.81 -8.53 5.21
N VAL A 87 5.13 -8.23 6.46
CA VAL A 87 4.14 -8.16 7.55
C VAL A 87 3.09 -7.10 7.25
N THR A 88 3.50 -5.92 6.76
CA THR A 88 2.58 -4.83 6.40
C THR A 88 1.67 -5.22 5.25
N ALA A 89 2.19 -5.92 4.24
CA ALA A 89 1.39 -6.44 3.13
C ALA A 89 0.39 -7.51 3.60
N LEU A 90 0.78 -8.37 4.54
CA LEU A 90 -0.05 -9.46 5.05
C LEU A 90 -1.01 -9.06 6.18
N LYS A 91 -0.92 -7.83 6.71
CA LYS A 91 -1.65 -7.39 7.90
C LYS A 91 -3.15 -7.69 7.82
N GLU A 92 -3.78 -7.40 6.69
CA GLU A 92 -5.24 -7.56 6.53
C GLU A 92 -5.62 -9.04 6.48
N LYS A 93 -4.80 -9.85 5.80
CA LYS A 93 -4.99 -11.30 5.68
C LYS A 93 -4.74 -12.03 7.00
N ILE A 94 -3.84 -11.51 7.84
CA ILE A 94 -3.56 -12.04 9.17
C ILE A 94 -4.70 -11.65 10.12
N ILE A 95 -5.05 -10.36 10.18
CA ILE A 95 -6.13 -9.86 11.04
C ILE A 95 -7.41 -10.61 10.74
N SER A 96 -7.82 -10.72 9.47
CA SER A 96 -9.07 -11.38 9.05
C SER A 96 -9.20 -12.86 9.43
N LYS A 97 -8.10 -13.53 9.80
CA LYS A 97 -8.09 -14.95 10.19
C LYS A 97 -7.95 -15.16 11.70
N THR A 98 -7.77 -14.09 12.46
CA THR A 98 -7.57 -14.14 13.90
C THR A 98 -8.82 -13.65 14.64
N PRO A 99 -9.05 -14.07 15.90
CA PRO A 99 -10.14 -13.54 16.73
C PRO A 99 -10.06 -12.02 16.96
N LEU A 100 -8.93 -11.39 16.63
CA LEU A 100 -8.79 -9.93 16.57
C LEU A 100 -9.63 -9.30 15.44
N ALA A 101 -9.98 -10.04 14.39
CA ALA A 101 -10.91 -9.58 13.36
C ALA A 101 -12.28 -9.27 13.95
N ASP A 102 -12.79 -10.15 14.81
CA ASP A 102 -14.11 -9.98 15.43
C ASP A 102 -14.10 -8.73 16.31
N MET A 103 -13.06 -8.56 17.14
CA MET A 103 -12.89 -7.36 17.97
C MET A 103 -12.74 -6.07 17.14
N TYR A 104 -11.96 -6.10 16.05
CA TYR A 104 -11.79 -4.94 15.18
C TYR A 104 -13.09 -4.60 14.44
N THR A 105 -13.85 -5.61 14.03
CA THR A 105 -15.15 -5.44 13.36
C THR A 105 -16.20 -4.88 14.30
N GLU A 106 -16.27 -5.39 15.54
CA GLU A 106 -17.15 -4.86 16.58
C GLU A 106 -16.78 -3.42 16.95
N MET A 107 -15.50 -3.13 17.14
CA MET A 107 -15.03 -1.77 17.44
C MET A 107 -15.37 -0.78 16.31
N LYS A 108 -15.14 -1.17 15.06
CA LYS A 108 -15.49 -0.37 13.88
C LYS A 108 -17.01 -0.21 13.73
N ALA A 109 -17.80 -1.22 14.09
CA ALA A 109 -19.26 -1.13 14.08
C ALA A 109 -19.77 -0.11 15.12
N ILE A 110 -19.22 -0.14 16.33
CA ILE A 110 -19.56 0.81 17.41
C ILE A 110 -19.17 2.24 17.04
N GLU A 111 -18.01 2.43 16.39
CA GLU A 111 -17.56 3.75 15.92
C GLU A 111 -18.51 4.33 14.86
N ASN A 112 -18.93 3.52 13.88
CA ASN A 112 -19.90 3.95 12.86
C ASN A 112 -21.31 4.22 13.43
N GLU A 113 -21.69 3.57 14.53
CA GLU A 113 -22.99 3.78 15.18
C GLU A 113 -23.03 5.10 15.95
N LYS A 114 -21.91 5.51 16.56
CA LYS A 114 -21.75 6.82 17.22
C LYS A 114 -21.84 7.96 16.20
N ASP A 115 -21.13 7.86 15.07
CA ASP A 115 -21.18 8.87 14.02
C ASP A 115 -22.60 9.08 13.45
N LYS A 116 -23.41 8.01 13.34
CA LYS A 116 -24.81 8.13 12.91
C LYS A 116 -25.71 8.79 13.95
N LYS A 117 -25.47 8.56 15.24
CA LYS A 117 -26.22 9.22 16.33
C LYS A 117 -25.88 10.71 16.44
N ASP A 118 -24.60 11.06 16.31
CA ASP A 118 -24.16 12.46 16.37
C ASP A 118 -24.65 13.27 15.17
N LYS A 119 -24.76 12.65 13.99
CA LYS A 119 -25.33 13.30 12.80
C LYS A 119 -26.85 13.49 12.87
N LYS A 120 -27.56 12.62 13.57
CA LYS A 120 -29.01 12.76 13.79
C LYS A 120 -29.34 13.86 14.81
N ASN A 121 -28.50 14.06 15.81
CA ASN A 121 -28.69 15.08 16.85
C ASN A 121 -28.28 16.50 16.45
N ASN A 122 -27.60 16.69 15.31
CA ASN A 122 -27.21 18.00 14.78
C ASN A 122 -28.14 18.51 13.65
N ILE A 123 -29.27 17.83 13.40
CA ILE A 123 -30.25 18.17 12.35
C ILE A 123 -31.63 18.51 12.95
N GLU A 124 -31.79 18.44 14.28
CA GLU A 124 -32.97 18.95 15.01
C GLU A 124 -32.76 20.39 15.50
#